data_AF-A0A3D4V5C2-F1
#
_entry.id   AF-A0A3D4V5C2-F1
#
_cell.length_a   1.000
_cell.length_b   1.000
_cell.length_c   1.000
_cell.angle_alpha   90.00
_cell.angle_beta   90.00
_cell.angle_gamma   90.00
#
_symmetry.space_group_name_H-M   'P 1'
#
loop_
_entity.id
_entity.type
_entity.pdbx_description
1 polymer ?
#
loop_
_entity_poly.entity_id
_entity_poly.type
_entity_poly.pdbx_seq_one_letter_code
_entity_poly.pdbx_strand_id
1 'polypeptide(L)'
;MRVILNRGKLIVGRILLWSALCVVSGCLPIRRPAPTPAPEELPRRLVLALDGLDFRDVQDARARGQFAAFRPPGRLISTFPSISDIAWHAIFGVQPPAGYQRVYYSTRHNAVIGDALDAIRPIEYEERMDFAFDAKFHHLGAYLMSWPTARREVDTDVKAVLRSRGRHTVYIYNVGPDALQHMRGNVAQYLTHLDRSLTELNRRYREQTGRDLEIVLLSDHGHNRASDATFLPIADVLRAHGFRLARTLTSPTDVAFSVDGVTTGFGVFCLPDSEARVMELLVATPGVDVVTRRLGGERYLVASDSGRAEIVWRHEDNQDLYRYSSIAGDPLRLTTVMQAMRESGAMRADGFAPTAAWVRATADAWYPAAVVRIVHGHRDATRNPAPILVSLRDDHRVGLGMVSVANRMRPLGGTHGALSASSAVGMVMSNFQDTPDDLAMTVRRQFGGFDDLRVPPARRATFALATATVVRANRFALTRWHGPLANLSDTTPIAQLVLSDKERRWAGDSAHVNLQVSRRSTAGRKDVVVGEHRIALSDWSVSDNGQELALPGAALHLTGLEPGAQYLVRIWLDRRVLRDGQWQPGGSRTVLTLPLRAANDGVLWRY
;
A
#
# COMPACT_ATOMS: atom_id res chain seq x y z
N MET A 1 -16.90 -38.23 -37.30
CA MET A 1 -15.97 -37.41 -36.46
C MET A 1 -15.95 -35.91 -36.77
N ARG A 2 -16.00 -35.43 -38.03
CA ARG A 2 -16.02 -33.97 -38.35
C ARG A 2 -17.26 -33.19 -37.84
N VAL A 3 -18.41 -33.85 -37.64
CA VAL A 3 -19.65 -33.20 -37.18
C VAL A 3 -19.66 -32.92 -35.66
N ILE A 4 -18.87 -33.67 -34.87
CA ILE A 4 -18.79 -33.50 -33.40
C ILE A 4 -17.88 -32.31 -33.04
N LEU A 5 -16.85 -32.03 -33.84
CA LEU A 5 -15.95 -30.88 -33.66
C LEU A 5 -16.61 -29.52 -33.95
N ASN A 6 -17.61 -29.45 -34.83
CA ASN A 6 -18.33 -28.20 -35.11
C ASN A 6 -19.38 -27.84 -34.04
N ARG A 7 -19.97 -28.84 -33.36
CA ARG A 7 -20.88 -28.57 -32.23
C ARG A 7 -20.12 -28.09 -30.98
N GLY A 8 -18.91 -28.58 -30.75
CA GLY A 8 -18.05 -28.11 -29.65
C GLY A 8 -17.68 -26.62 -29.75
N LYS A 9 -17.36 -26.14 -30.95
CA LYS A 9 -17.04 -24.71 -31.18
C LYS A 9 -18.26 -23.79 -30.98
N LEU A 10 -19.46 -24.24 -31.35
CA LEU A 10 -20.68 -23.47 -31.16
C LEU A 10 -21.10 -23.38 -29.69
N ILE A 11 -20.87 -24.45 -28.92
CA ILE A 11 -21.18 -24.51 -27.48
C ILE A 11 -20.16 -23.66 -26.69
N VAL A 12 -18.86 -23.76 -27.00
CA VAL A 12 -17.83 -22.91 -26.37
C VAL A 12 -18.04 -21.43 -26.71
N GLY A 13 -18.40 -21.11 -27.96
CA GLY A 13 -18.74 -19.74 -28.37
C GLY A 13 -19.96 -19.19 -27.64
N ARG A 14 -21.00 -20.00 -27.45
CA ARG A 14 -22.19 -19.61 -26.67
C ARG A 14 -21.90 -19.48 -25.18
N ILE A 15 -21.09 -20.35 -24.58
CA ILE A 15 -20.70 -20.24 -23.16
C ILE A 15 -19.85 -18.99 -22.93
N LEU A 16 -18.94 -18.65 -23.85
CA LEU A 16 -18.17 -17.40 -23.78
C LEU A 16 -19.04 -16.16 -23.96
N LEU A 17 -20.03 -16.20 -24.87
CA LEU A 17 -20.97 -15.10 -25.08
C LEU A 17 -21.91 -14.90 -23.88
N TRP A 18 -22.42 -15.98 -23.28
CA TRP A 18 -23.24 -15.94 -22.08
C TRP A 18 -22.42 -15.51 -20.85
N SER A 19 -21.17 -15.96 -20.73
CA SER A 19 -20.24 -15.47 -19.70
C SER A 19 -19.97 -13.97 -19.85
N ALA A 20 -19.76 -13.49 -21.08
CA ALA A 20 -19.57 -12.07 -21.38
C ALA A 20 -20.84 -11.24 -21.08
N LEU A 21 -22.03 -11.73 -21.44
CA LEU A 21 -23.29 -11.06 -21.10
C LEU A 21 -23.57 -11.03 -19.59
N CYS A 22 -23.26 -12.12 -18.87
CA CYS A 22 -23.40 -12.17 -17.42
C CYS A 22 -22.40 -11.24 -16.70
N VAL A 23 -21.19 -11.07 -17.23
CA VAL A 23 -20.23 -10.06 -16.74
C VAL A 23 -20.78 -8.65 -16.97
N VAL A 24 -21.35 -8.35 -18.15
CA VAL A 24 -21.92 -7.02 -18.46
C VAL A 24 -23.12 -6.67 -17.56
N SER A 25 -23.97 -7.64 -17.21
CA SER A 25 -25.11 -7.44 -16.30
C SER A 25 -24.72 -7.46 -14.81
N GLY A 26 -23.65 -8.18 -14.44
CA GLY A 26 -23.06 -8.17 -13.10
C GLY A 26 -22.24 -6.91 -12.79
N CYS A 27 -21.92 -6.09 -13.79
CA CYS A 27 -21.32 -4.76 -13.66
C CYS A 27 -22.34 -3.66 -13.28
N LEU A 28 -23.48 -4.02 -12.69
CA LEU A 28 -24.36 -3.03 -12.07
C LEU A 28 -23.73 -2.60 -10.74
N PRO A 29 -23.31 -1.33 -10.59
CA PRO A 29 -22.62 -0.88 -9.39
C PRO A 29 -23.59 -0.91 -8.20
N ILE A 30 -23.27 -1.72 -7.18
CA ILE A 30 -23.92 -1.62 -5.87
C ILE A 30 -23.27 -0.43 -5.16
N ARG A 31 -23.87 0.75 -5.31
CA ARG A 31 -23.33 2.00 -4.77
C ARG A 31 -23.70 2.15 -3.29
N ARG A 32 -22.74 2.62 -2.49
CA ARG A 32 -23.05 3.14 -1.15
C ARG A 32 -23.86 4.43 -1.29
N PRO A 33 -25.00 4.58 -0.60
CA PRO A 33 -25.75 5.83 -0.60
C PRO A 33 -24.91 6.94 0.06
N ALA A 34 -25.01 8.16 -0.49
CA ALA A 34 -24.44 9.34 0.13
C ALA A 34 -25.13 9.61 1.48
N PRO A 35 -24.44 10.18 2.49
CA PRO A 35 -25.07 10.58 3.74
C PRO A 35 -26.14 11.68 3.54
N THR A 36 -27.11 11.70 4.45
CA THR A 36 -28.34 12.52 4.52
C THR A 36 -28.05 14.04 4.53
N PRO A 37 -28.94 14.93 4.01
CA PRO A 37 -28.53 16.16 3.35
C PRO A 37 -28.34 17.36 4.29
N ALA A 38 -27.21 18.04 4.12
CA ALA A 38 -27.10 19.50 4.25
C ALA A 38 -27.09 20.09 2.80
N PRO A 39 -27.16 21.42 2.61
CA PRO A 39 -28.07 22.11 1.68
C PRO A 39 -28.16 21.57 0.23
N GLU A 40 -29.31 21.79 -0.42
CA GLU A 40 -29.69 21.39 -1.80
C GLU A 40 -28.78 21.89 -2.94
N GLU A 41 -27.66 22.56 -2.63
CA GLU A 41 -26.79 23.11 -3.66
C GLU A 41 -25.94 22.02 -4.34
N LEU A 42 -25.76 22.22 -5.65
CA LEU A 42 -24.79 21.49 -6.46
C LEU A 42 -23.35 21.80 -5.99
N PRO A 43 -22.41 20.83 -6.12
CA PRO A 43 -21.02 21.04 -5.72
C PRO A 43 -20.38 22.17 -6.51
N ARG A 44 -19.54 22.98 -5.86
CA ARG A 44 -18.78 24.06 -6.52
C ARG A 44 -17.58 23.55 -7.28
N ARG A 45 -17.02 22.42 -6.83
CA ARG A 45 -15.79 21.85 -7.39
C ARG A 45 -15.91 20.36 -7.69
N LEU A 46 -15.32 19.96 -8.82
CA LEU A 46 -15.06 18.58 -9.20
C LEU A 46 -13.54 18.35 -9.20
N VAL A 47 -13.10 17.33 -8.46
CA VAL A 47 -11.75 16.76 -8.61
C VAL A 47 -11.89 15.39 -9.26
N LEU A 48 -11.38 15.26 -10.48
CA LEU A 48 -11.41 14.03 -11.25
C LEU A 48 -9.99 13.43 -11.33
N ALA A 49 -9.80 12.33 -10.60
CA ALA A 49 -8.59 11.52 -10.55
C ALA A 49 -8.62 10.48 -11.68
N LEU A 50 -7.80 10.69 -12.71
CA LEU A 50 -7.69 9.89 -13.92
C LEU A 50 -6.42 9.03 -13.82
N ASP A 51 -6.57 7.74 -13.57
CA ASP A 51 -5.44 6.84 -13.36
C ASP A 51 -4.54 6.74 -14.59
N GLY A 52 -3.24 6.94 -14.39
CA GLY A 52 -2.18 6.67 -15.35
C GLY A 52 -2.17 7.49 -16.64
N LEU A 53 -2.99 8.54 -16.76
CA LEU A 53 -3.03 9.37 -17.97
C LEU A 53 -1.73 10.17 -18.15
N ASP A 54 -1.05 9.94 -19.28
CA ASP A 54 0.23 10.58 -19.58
C ASP A 54 0.08 12.08 -19.94
N PHE A 55 0.98 12.91 -19.40
CA PHE A 55 1.04 14.34 -19.74
C PHE A 55 1.11 14.61 -21.23
N ARG A 56 1.86 13.79 -21.98
CA ARG A 56 2.06 13.92 -23.42
C ARG A 56 0.75 13.76 -24.19
N ASP A 57 -0.11 12.84 -23.77
CA ASP A 57 -1.42 12.65 -24.43
C ASP A 57 -2.31 13.88 -24.29
N VAL A 58 -2.26 14.54 -23.14
CA VAL A 58 -3.02 15.76 -22.86
C VAL A 58 -2.46 16.92 -23.65
N GLN A 59 -1.14 17.06 -23.74
CA GLN A 59 -0.51 18.07 -24.59
C GLN A 59 -0.91 17.88 -26.06
N ASP A 60 -0.85 16.64 -26.56
CA ASP A 60 -1.26 16.31 -27.93
C ASP A 60 -2.75 16.58 -28.16
N ALA A 61 -3.62 16.27 -27.19
CA ALA A 61 -5.04 16.61 -27.23
C ALA A 61 -5.28 18.11 -27.33
N ARG A 62 -4.57 18.91 -26.53
CA ARG A 62 -4.64 20.37 -26.59
C ARG A 62 -4.13 20.95 -27.90
N ALA A 63 -3.04 20.40 -28.45
CA ALA A 63 -2.55 20.79 -29.75
C ALA A 63 -3.59 20.57 -30.86
N ARG A 64 -4.52 19.62 -30.68
CA ARG A 64 -5.69 19.39 -31.55
C ARG A 64 -6.92 20.24 -31.19
N GLY A 65 -6.80 21.22 -30.30
CA GLY A 65 -7.88 22.11 -29.89
C GLY A 65 -8.82 21.57 -28.80
N GLN A 66 -8.50 20.43 -28.18
CA GLN A 66 -9.28 19.89 -27.07
C GLN A 66 -8.94 20.61 -25.76
N PHE A 67 -9.86 20.58 -24.78
CA PHE A 67 -9.70 21.21 -23.48
C PHE A 67 -9.48 22.73 -23.56
N ALA A 68 -10.10 23.39 -24.55
CA ALA A 68 -9.98 24.84 -24.75
C ALA A 68 -10.45 25.67 -23.53
N ALA A 69 -11.36 25.12 -22.71
CA ALA A 69 -11.83 25.73 -21.47
C ALA A 69 -10.82 25.60 -20.29
N PHE A 70 -9.74 24.84 -20.45
CA PHE A 70 -8.76 24.58 -19.40
C PHE A 70 -7.49 25.42 -19.57
N ARG A 71 -6.90 25.83 -18.46
CA ARG A 71 -5.55 26.41 -18.41
C ARG A 71 -4.51 25.36 -18.81
N PRO A 72 -3.33 25.76 -19.35
CA PRO A 72 -2.28 24.83 -19.75
C PRO A 72 -1.97 23.80 -18.64
N PRO A 73 -1.83 22.51 -18.99
CA PRO A 73 -1.56 21.48 -18.00
C PRO A 73 -0.13 21.66 -17.45
N GLY A 74 0.02 21.40 -16.16
CA GLY A 74 1.31 21.19 -15.51
C GLY A 74 1.67 19.71 -15.47
N ARG A 75 2.97 19.42 -15.37
CA ARG A 75 3.48 18.08 -15.08
C ARG A 75 3.18 17.74 -13.61
N LEU A 76 2.47 16.63 -13.40
CA LEU A 76 2.33 16.04 -12.08
C LEU A 76 3.33 14.89 -11.96
N ILE A 77 4.46 15.15 -11.31
CA ILE A 77 5.55 14.19 -11.16
C ILE A 77 5.21 13.24 -10.00
N SER A 78 5.06 11.96 -10.33
CA SER A 78 4.68 10.90 -9.41
C SER A 78 5.73 10.59 -8.34
N THR A 79 5.37 9.71 -7.40
CA THR A 79 6.28 9.10 -6.41
C THR A 79 7.33 8.18 -7.07
N PHE A 80 8.19 7.56 -6.26
CA PHE A 80 9.01 6.42 -6.70
C PHE A 80 8.82 5.23 -5.74
N PRO A 81 8.40 4.05 -6.22
CA PRO A 81 7.92 3.76 -7.58
C PRO A 81 6.75 4.66 -8.05
N SER A 82 6.61 4.91 -9.35
CA SER A 82 5.49 5.68 -9.91
C SER A 82 4.27 4.78 -10.14
N ILE A 83 3.63 4.37 -9.05
CA ILE A 83 2.50 3.45 -9.02
C ILE A 83 1.35 4.03 -8.20
N SER A 84 0.12 3.67 -8.59
CA SER A 84 -1.10 4.36 -8.15
C SER A 84 -1.31 4.35 -6.64
N ASP A 85 -1.06 3.21 -5.97
CA ASP A 85 -1.24 3.09 -4.52
C ASP A 85 -0.54 4.21 -3.76
N ILE A 86 0.78 4.38 -3.92
CA ILE A 86 1.53 5.39 -3.17
C ILE A 86 1.35 6.80 -3.75
N ALA A 87 1.14 6.93 -5.06
CA ALA A 87 0.95 8.21 -5.72
C ALA A 87 -0.36 8.89 -5.31
N TRP A 88 -1.49 8.17 -5.29
CA TRP A 88 -2.76 8.73 -4.85
C TRP A 88 -2.76 9.10 -3.37
N HIS A 89 -2.12 8.31 -2.50
CA HIS A 89 -2.00 8.71 -1.08
C HIS A 89 -1.18 9.99 -0.93
N ALA A 90 -0.11 10.16 -1.71
CA ALA A 90 0.70 11.37 -1.72
C ALA A 90 -0.09 12.58 -2.25
N ILE A 91 -0.78 12.43 -3.39
CA ILE A 91 -1.63 13.47 -4.01
C ILE A 91 -2.67 13.97 -3.02
N PHE A 92 -3.39 13.06 -2.36
CA PHE A 92 -4.42 13.44 -1.41
C PHE A 92 -3.90 13.81 -0.02
N GLY A 93 -2.60 13.62 0.25
CA GLY A 93 -2.02 13.92 1.55
C GLY A 93 -2.56 13.06 2.68
N VAL A 94 -2.95 11.83 2.39
CA VAL A 94 -3.47 10.87 3.36
C VAL A 94 -2.36 9.95 3.88
N GLN A 95 -2.67 9.13 4.88
CA GLN A 95 -1.67 8.25 5.50
C GLN A 95 -1.00 7.34 4.43
N PRO A 96 0.34 7.18 4.44
CA PRO A 96 1.00 6.26 3.51
C PRO A 96 0.41 4.83 3.58
N PRO A 97 0.25 4.14 2.45
CA PRO A 97 -0.28 2.78 2.43
C PRO A 97 0.67 1.81 3.12
N ALA A 98 0.17 0.61 3.42
CA ALA A 98 0.94 -0.41 4.14
C ALA A 98 2.21 -0.85 3.39
N GLY A 99 2.14 -0.96 2.06
CA GLY A 99 3.26 -1.26 1.19
C GLY A 99 3.23 -0.39 -0.06
N TYR A 100 4.18 -0.61 -0.97
CA TYR A 100 4.16 0.01 -2.30
C TYR A 100 2.95 -0.45 -3.14
N GLN A 101 2.47 -1.67 -2.90
CA GLN A 101 1.29 -2.27 -3.54
C GLN A 101 0.46 -3.03 -2.50
N ARG A 102 -0.70 -3.56 -2.92
CA ARG A 102 -1.66 -4.29 -2.06
C ARG A 102 -1.06 -5.56 -1.45
N VAL A 103 -0.27 -6.30 -2.21
CA VAL A 103 0.60 -7.36 -1.68
C VAL A 103 1.96 -6.74 -1.37
N TYR A 104 2.41 -6.85 -0.12
CA TYR A 104 3.63 -6.19 0.34
C TYR A 104 4.37 -7.00 1.41
N TYR A 105 5.66 -6.76 1.55
CA TYR A 105 6.41 -7.28 2.68
C TYR A 105 6.30 -6.32 3.87
N SER A 106 5.87 -6.84 5.02
CA SER A 106 5.85 -6.08 6.26
C SER A 106 7.12 -6.34 7.07
N THR A 107 7.91 -5.30 7.27
CA THR A 107 9.10 -5.36 8.14
C THR A 107 8.70 -5.63 9.58
N ARG A 108 7.56 -5.09 10.04
CA ARG A 108 6.96 -5.37 11.35
C ARG A 108 6.60 -6.84 11.54
N HIS A 109 6.06 -7.51 10.51
CA HIS A 109 5.65 -8.92 10.61
C HIS A 109 6.70 -9.92 10.13
N ASN A 110 7.80 -9.44 9.52
CA ASN A 110 8.76 -10.27 8.78
C ASN A 110 8.03 -11.23 7.81
N ALA A 111 7.05 -10.71 7.07
CA ALA A 111 6.17 -11.54 6.25
C ALA A 111 5.66 -10.79 5.02
N VAL A 112 5.52 -11.49 3.89
CA VAL A 112 4.69 -11.04 2.77
C VAL A 112 3.21 -11.15 3.16
N ILE A 113 2.56 -9.99 3.28
CA ILE A 113 1.16 -9.79 3.59
C ILE A 113 0.39 -9.59 2.29
N GLY A 114 -0.76 -10.25 2.20
CA GLY A 114 -1.63 -10.25 1.04
C GLY A 114 -1.61 -11.57 0.27
N ASP A 115 -2.64 -11.77 -0.55
CA ASP A 115 -2.76 -12.84 -1.53
C ASP A 115 -3.07 -12.29 -2.94
N ALA A 116 -3.11 -13.17 -3.95
CA ALA A 116 -3.35 -12.75 -5.34
C ALA A 116 -4.75 -12.12 -5.57
N LEU A 117 -5.70 -12.31 -4.66
CA LEU A 117 -7.03 -11.69 -4.73
C LEU A 117 -7.08 -10.37 -3.96
N ASP A 118 -6.11 -10.07 -3.09
CA ASP A 118 -5.95 -8.74 -2.52
C ASP A 118 -5.61 -7.70 -3.60
N ALA A 119 -5.01 -8.13 -4.72
CA ALA A 119 -4.75 -7.32 -5.91
C ALA A 119 -5.97 -6.58 -6.47
N ILE A 120 -7.18 -7.07 -6.19
CA ILE A 120 -8.44 -6.55 -6.73
C ILE A 120 -9.37 -5.99 -5.64
N ARG A 121 -8.88 -5.76 -4.42
CA ARG A 121 -9.66 -5.16 -3.32
C ARG A 121 -9.54 -3.64 -3.32
N PRO A 122 -10.63 -2.89 -3.06
CA PRO A 122 -10.55 -1.44 -3.04
C PRO A 122 -9.49 -0.96 -2.05
N ILE A 123 -8.67 -0.02 -2.50
CA ILE A 123 -7.65 0.62 -1.67
C ILE A 123 -8.29 1.74 -0.86
N GLU A 124 -7.67 2.07 0.28
CA GLU A 124 -8.10 3.15 1.16
C GLU A 124 -8.41 4.46 0.41
N TYR A 125 -7.61 4.90 -0.56
CA TYR A 125 -7.90 6.14 -1.29
C TYR A 125 -9.19 6.06 -2.10
N GLU A 126 -9.52 4.92 -2.71
CA GLU A 126 -10.76 4.72 -3.45
C GLU A 126 -11.97 4.83 -2.51
N GLU A 127 -11.83 4.33 -1.28
CA GLU A 127 -12.86 4.43 -0.23
C GLU A 127 -13.12 5.88 0.22
N ARG A 128 -12.19 6.80 -0.07
CA ARG A 128 -12.31 8.25 0.24
C ARG A 128 -13.03 9.04 -0.85
N MET A 129 -13.16 8.48 -2.04
CA MET A 129 -13.84 9.15 -3.15
C MET A 129 -15.35 9.24 -2.90
N ASP A 130 -15.98 10.29 -3.42
CA ASP A 130 -17.43 10.36 -3.47
C ASP A 130 -17.97 9.33 -4.47
N PHE A 131 -17.23 9.12 -5.56
CA PHE A 131 -17.51 8.12 -6.57
C PHE A 131 -16.23 7.40 -6.99
N ALA A 132 -16.19 6.10 -6.69
CA ALA A 132 -15.25 5.14 -7.25
C ALA A 132 -16.05 3.87 -7.62
N PHE A 133 -15.58 3.12 -8.61
CA PHE A 133 -16.25 1.90 -9.03
C PHE A 133 -15.93 0.74 -8.07
N ASP A 134 -16.94 -0.03 -7.66
CA ASP A 134 -16.75 -1.15 -6.72
C ASP A 134 -15.87 -2.25 -7.33
N ALA A 135 -14.82 -2.63 -6.59
CA ALA A 135 -13.48 -2.80 -7.18
C ALA A 135 -13.18 -4.16 -7.82
N LYS A 136 -14.05 -5.17 -7.70
CA LYS A 136 -13.69 -6.51 -8.18
C LYS A 136 -13.99 -6.73 -9.66
N PHE A 137 -15.25 -6.53 -10.04
CA PHE A 137 -15.68 -6.75 -11.43
C PHE A 137 -15.35 -5.58 -12.33
N HIS A 138 -15.28 -4.37 -11.77
CA HIS A 138 -14.98 -3.18 -12.56
C HIS A 138 -13.52 -3.14 -13.01
N HIS A 139 -12.55 -3.36 -12.11
CA HIS A 139 -11.14 -3.41 -12.50
C HIS A 139 -10.91 -4.55 -13.52
N LEU A 140 -11.46 -5.74 -13.27
CA LEU A 140 -11.36 -6.84 -14.24
C LEU A 140 -12.03 -6.50 -15.58
N GLY A 141 -13.21 -5.87 -15.54
CA GLY A 141 -13.93 -5.41 -16.72
C GLY A 141 -13.16 -4.33 -17.49
N ALA A 142 -12.43 -3.45 -16.80
CA ALA A 142 -11.56 -2.44 -17.40
C ALA A 142 -10.42 -3.09 -18.19
N TYR A 143 -9.82 -4.17 -17.72
CA TYR A 143 -8.77 -4.87 -18.50
C TYR A 143 -9.33 -5.75 -19.63
N LEU A 144 -10.57 -6.26 -19.52
CA LEU A 144 -11.17 -7.10 -20.58
C LEU A 144 -11.82 -6.29 -21.70
N MET A 145 -12.45 -5.17 -21.35
CA MET A 145 -13.26 -4.30 -22.22
C MET A 145 -12.92 -2.83 -21.94
N SER A 146 -11.64 -2.46 -22.08
CA SER A 146 -11.11 -1.17 -21.65
C SER A 146 -11.82 0.04 -22.21
N TRP A 147 -12.05 0.11 -23.52
CA TRP A 147 -12.75 1.24 -24.12
C TRP A 147 -14.22 1.39 -23.64
N PRO A 148 -15.08 0.37 -23.73
CA PRO A 148 -16.45 0.46 -23.19
C PRO A 148 -16.50 0.86 -21.72
N THR A 149 -15.59 0.32 -20.90
CA THR A 149 -15.51 0.65 -19.47
C THR A 149 -15.10 2.11 -19.29
N ALA A 150 -13.97 2.54 -19.83
CA ALA A 150 -13.46 3.91 -19.69
C ALA A 150 -14.45 4.97 -20.19
N ARG A 151 -15.12 4.73 -21.32
CA ARG A 151 -16.21 5.60 -21.80
C ARG A 151 -17.36 5.68 -20.80
N ARG A 152 -17.79 4.52 -20.27
CA ARG A 152 -18.91 4.45 -19.33
C ARG A 152 -18.59 5.14 -18.01
N GLU A 153 -17.34 5.13 -17.56
CA GLU A 153 -16.89 5.89 -16.39
C GLU A 153 -17.23 7.38 -16.57
N VAL A 154 -16.68 8.01 -17.62
CA VAL A 154 -16.92 9.43 -17.96
C VAL A 154 -18.42 9.75 -18.05
N ASP A 155 -19.17 8.97 -18.82
CA ASP A 155 -20.62 9.14 -18.99
C ASP A 155 -21.39 9.07 -17.65
N THR A 156 -20.89 8.28 -16.71
CA THR A 156 -21.49 8.08 -15.40
C THR A 156 -21.10 9.18 -14.43
N ASP A 157 -19.87 9.66 -14.48
CA ASP A 157 -19.32 10.65 -13.57
C ASP A 157 -19.93 12.02 -13.80
N VAL A 158 -20.09 12.43 -15.06
CA VAL A 158 -20.80 13.66 -15.42
C VAL A 158 -22.22 13.68 -14.83
N LYS A 159 -22.91 12.52 -14.86
CA LYS A 159 -24.23 12.39 -14.24
C LYS A 159 -24.16 12.41 -12.72
N ALA A 160 -23.11 11.83 -12.14
CA ALA A 160 -22.92 11.79 -10.69
C ALA A 160 -22.71 13.19 -10.10
N VAL A 161 -21.94 14.05 -10.76
CA VAL A 161 -21.73 15.45 -10.36
C VAL A 161 -23.06 16.21 -10.29
N LEU A 162 -23.87 16.14 -11.34
CA LEU A 162 -25.18 16.82 -11.39
C LEU A 162 -26.22 16.25 -10.42
N ARG A 163 -26.01 15.05 -9.88
CA ARG A 163 -26.85 14.43 -8.85
C ARG A 163 -26.32 14.63 -7.43
N SER A 164 -25.07 15.06 -7.29
CA SER A 164 -24.45 15.27 -5.98
C SER A 164 -25.02 16.52 -5.33
N ARG A 165 -25.25 16.45 -4.02
CA ARG A 165 -25.80 17.53 -3.19
C ARG A 165 -25.09 17.54 -1.84
N GLY A 166 -25.09 18.70 -1.17
CA GLY A 166 -24.55 18.82 0.18
C GLY A 166 -23.04 18.67 0.33
N ARG A 167 -22.30 18.76 -0.78
CA ARG A 167 -20.83 18.75 -0.79
C ARG A 167 -20.29 19.95 -1.55
N HIS A 168 -19.26 20.60 -1.01
CA HIS A 168 -18.56 21.66 -1.72
C HIS A 168 -17.73 21.08 -2.88
N THR A 169 -16.94 20.06 -2.60
CA THR A 169 -16.12 19.33 -3.58
C THR A 169 -16.60 17.89 -3.73
N VAL A 170 -16.71 17.45 -4.98
CA VAL A 170 -16.94 16.06 -5.34
C VAL A 170 -15.66 15.45 -5.89
N TYR A 171 -15.24 14.33 -5.30
CA TYR A 171 -14.06 13.57 -5.68
C TYR A 171 -14.45 12.30 -6.44
N ILE A 172 -13.94 12.16 -7.67
CA ILE A 172 -14.23 11.02 -8.55
C ILE A 172 -12.93 10.39 -9.02
N TYR A 173 -12.87 9.06 -9.02
CA TYR A 173 -11.73 8.29 -9.52
C TYR A 173 -12.10 7.42 -10.72
N ASN A 174 -11.22 7.39 -11.73
CA ASN A 174 -11.37 6.63 -12.98
C ASN A 174 -10.14 5.76 -13.21
N VAL A 175 -10.34 4.44 -13.23
CA VAL A 175 -9.29 3.46 -13.55
C VAL A 175 -9.20 3.19 -15.06
N GLY A 176 -10.23 3.55 -15.81
CA GLY A 176 -10.35 3.30 -17.24
C GLY A 176 -9.17 3.78 -18.09
N PRO A 177 -8.58 4.97 -17.89
CA PRO A 177 -7.47 5.45 -18.72
C PRO A 177 -6.20 4.60 -18.59
N ASP A 178 -5.83 4.18 -17.37
CA ASP A 178 -4.70 3.29 -17.15
C ASP A 178 -4.94 1.91 -17.78
N ALA A 179 -6.12 1.32 -17.53
CA ALA A 179 -6.50 0.05 -18.14
C ALA A 179 -6.51 0.13 -19.69
N LEU A 180 -6.94 1.26 -20.25
CA LEU A 180 -6.91 1.50 -21.69
C LEU A 180 -5.47 1.48 -22.23
N GLN A 181 -4.54 2.13 -21.54
CA GLN A 181 -3.13 2.19 -21.95
C GLN A 181 -2.44 0.83 -21.85
N HIS A 182 -2.65 0.10 -20.74
CA HIS A 182 -2.16 -1.26 -20.61
C HIS A 182 -2.69 -2.21 -21.70
N MET A 183 -3.87 -1.93 -22.26
CA MET A 183 -4.51 -2.77 -23.27
C MET A 183 -4.36 -2.25 -24.72
N ARG A 184 -3.38 -1.35 -24.98
CA ARG A 184 -3.15 -0.75 -26.32
C ARG A 184 -4.39 -0.01 -26.88
N GLY A 185 -5.24 0.49 -25.99
CA GLY A 185 -6.44 1.21 -26.35
C GLY A 185 -6.17 2.64 -26.83
N ASN A 186 -7.18 3.25 -27.44
CA ASN A 186 -7.06 4.57 -28.05
C ASN A 186 -7.28 5.69 -27.02
N VAL A 187 -6.20 6.15 -26.39
CA VAL A 187 -6.25 7.25 -25.40
C VAL A 187 -6.75 8.56 -26.02
N ALA A 188 -6.40 8.86 -27.28
CA ALA A 188 -6.88 10.06 -27.95
C ALA A 188 -8.42 10.05 -28.11
N GLN A 189 -9.02 8.89 -28.37
CA GLN A 189 -10.47 8.73 -28.39
C GLN A 189 -11.09 8.96 -27.01
N TYR A 190 -10.45 8.47 -25.94
CA TYR A 190 -10.85 8.73 -24.57
C TYR A 190 -10.80 10.22 -24.22
N LEU A 191 -9.70 10.90 -24.51
CA LEU A 191 -9.56 12.34 -24.26
C LEU A 191 -10.57 13.19 -25.03
N THR A 192 -10.84 12.82 -26.29
CA THR A 192 -11.89 13.46 -27.10
C THR A 192 -13.27 13.33 -26.44
N HIS A 193 -13.56 12.16 -25.88
CA HIS A 193 -14.83 11.91 -25.20
C HIS A 193 -14.89 12.64 -23.85
N LEU A 194 -13.80 12.63 -23.09
CA LEU A 194 -13.67 13.34 -21.81
C LEU A 194 -13.89 14.85 -21.99
N ASP A 195 -13.16 15.48 -22.91
CA ASP A 195 -13.27 16.92 -23.19
C ASP A 195 -14.70 17.34 -23.53
N ARG A 196 -15.35 16.62 -24.46
CA ARG A 196 -16.74 16.88 -24.84
C ARG A 196 -17.69 16.74 -23.65
N SER A 197 -17.49 15.71 -22.83
CA SER A 197 -18.36 15.42 -21.70
C SER A 197 -18.20 16.44 -20.57
N LEU A 198 -16.98 16.93 -20.31
CA LEU A 198 -16.72 17.99 -19.34
C LEU A 198 -17.21 19.36 -19.83
N THR A 199 -17.07 19.65 -21.13
CA THR A 199 -17.63 20.86 -21.74
C THR A 199 -19.15 20.91 -21.57
N GLU A 200 -19.82 19.80 -21.88
CA GLU A 200 -21.26 19.66 -21.73
C GLU A 200 -21.69 19.70 -20.25
N LEU A 201 -20.93 19.08 -19.35
CA LEU A 201 -21.15 19.17 -17.90
C LEU A 201 -21.13 20.63 -17.43
N ASN A 202 -20.08 21.37 -17.79
CA ASN A 202 -19.93 22.75 -17.35
C ASN A 202 -21.04 23.66 -17.92
N ARG A 203 -21.44 23.45 -19.18
CA ARG A 203 -22.58 24.16 -19.79
C ARG A 203 -23.86 23.94 -18.99
N ARG A 204 -24.22 22.68 -18.71
CA ARG A 204 -25.44 22.35 -17.94
C ARG A 204 -25.37 22.87 -16.50
N TYR A 205 -24.19 22.79 -15.89
CA TYR A 205 -23.98 23.31 -14.54
C TYR A 205 -24.21 24.82 -14.50
N ARG A 206 -23.69 25.57 -15.48
CA ARG A 206 -23.91 27.00 -15.63
C ARG A 206 -25.37 27.36 -15.85
N GLU A 207 -26.09 26.58 -16.66
CA GLU A 207 -27.53 26.74 -16.86
C GLU A 207 -28.34 26.56 -15.57
N GLN A 208 -27.93 25.66 -14.68
CA GLN A 208 -28.64 25.38 -13.42
C GLN A 208 -28.27 26.34 -12.27
N THR A 209 -27.04 26.88 -12.28
CA THR A 209 -26.48 27.59 -11.12
C THR A 209 -26.08 29.03 -11.41
N GLY A 210 -26.02 29.44 -12.67
CA GLY A 210 -25.50 30.75 -13.09
C GLY A 210 -23.99 30.91 -12.94
N ARG A 211 -23.25 29.87 -12.53
CA ARG A 211 -21.80 29.89 -12.29
C ARG A 211 -21.10 28.74 -13.02
N ASP A 212 -19.79 28.87 -13.21
CA ASP A 212 -18.96 27.77 -13.71
C ASP A 212 -18.66 26.75 -12.63
N LEU A 213 -18.56 25.47 -13.03
CA LEU A 213 -18.02 24.41 -12.18
C LEU A 213 -16.51 24.52 -12.18
N GLU A 214 -15.89 24.58 -11.01
CA GLU A 214 -14.44 24.46 -10.89
C GLU A 214 -14.04 23.00 -11.11
N ILE A 215 -13.30 22.71 -12.18
CA ILE A 215 -12.87 21.35 -12.53
C ILE A 215 -11.36 21.25 -12.39
N VAL A 216 -10.90 20.30 -11.58
CA VAL A 216 -9.51 19.88 -11.46
C VAL A 216 -9.38 18.46 -12.02
N LEU A 217 -8.43 18.28 -12.92
CA LEU A 217 -8.07 16.99 -13.49
C LEU A 217 -6.67 16.62 -12.99
N LEU A 218 -6.52 15.40 -12.50
CA LEU A 218 -5.26 14.86 -11.96
C LEU A 218 -4.97 13.51 -12.58
N SER A 219 -3.70 13.24 -12.85
CA SER A 219 -3.18 11.91 -13.13
C SER A 219 -1.94 11.66 -12.29
N ASP A 220 -1.91 10.51 -11.66
CA ASP A 220 -0.93 10.10 -10.67
C ASP A 220 0.41 9.66 -11.25
N HIS A 221 0.44 9.18 -12.50
CA HIS A 221 1.67 8.81 -13.19
C HIS A 221 1.53 8.86 -14.72
N GLY A 222 2.66 8.67 -15.40
CA GLY A 222 2.71 8.52 -16.86
C GLY A 222 2.56 7.05 -17.28
N HIS A 223 2.76 6.77 -18.57
CA HIS A 223 2.77 5.41 -19.09
C HIS A 223 3.84 5.25 -20.16
N ASN A 224 4.72 4.26 -20.02
CA ASN A 224 5.89 4.15 -20.89
C ASN A 224 5.57 3.70 -22.33
N ARG A 225 4.36 3.17 -22.57
CA ARG A 225 3.87 2.63 -23.84
C ARG A 225 4.81 1.60 -24.51
N ALA A 226 5.66 0.96 -23.71
CA ALA A 226 6.59 -0.04 -24.18
C ALA A 226 5.86 -1.36 -24.40
N SER A 227 5.12 -1.43 -25.50
CA SER A 227 4.23 -2.53 -25.81
C SER A 227 4.94 -3.87 -25.96
N ASP A 228 6.21 -3.82 -26.34
CA ASP A 228 7.07 -4.97 -26.58
C ASP A 228 8.11 -5.17 -25.46
N ALA A 229 7.86 -4.57 -24.29
CA ALA A 229 8.76 -4.67 -23.15
C ALA A 229 9.00 -6.12 -22.71
N THR A 230 10.28 -6.42 -22.48
CA THR A 230 10.78 -7.75 -22.10
C THR A 230 10.49 -8.01 -20.63
N PHE A 231 9.98 -9.21 -20.31
CA PHE A 231 9.86 -9.64 -18.93
C PHE A 231 11.25 -9.94 -18.35
N LEU A 232 11.63 -9.21 -17.31
CA LEU A 232 12.86 -9.46 -16.58
C LEU A 232 12.63 -10.60 -15.57
N PRO A 233 13.30 -11.76 -15.70
CA PRO A 233 13.11 -12.90 -14.80
C PRO A 233 13.90 -12.70 -13.50
N ILE A 234 13.60 -11.63 -12.76
CA ILE A 234 14.39 -11.19 -11.61
C ILE A 234 14.51 -12.27 -10.53
N ALA A 235 13.46 -13.09 -10.37
CA ALA A 235 13.46 -14.24 -9.47
C ALA A 235 14.54 -15.26 -9.83
N ASP A 236 14.71 -15.54 -11.12
CA ASP A 236 15.68 -16.52 -11.61
C ASP A 236 17.11 -15.95 -11.57
N VAL A 237 17.26 -14.65 -11.86
CA VAL A 237 18.54 -13.93 -11.68
C VAL A 237 19.01 -14.01 -10.23
N LEU A 238 18.12 -13.73 -9.27
CA LEU A 238 18.43 -13.82 -7.83
C LEU A 238 18.79 -15.26 -7.42
N ARG A 239 18.04 -16.26 -7.88
CA ARG A 239 18.31 -17.69 -7.60
C ARG A 239 19.64 -18.16 -8.16
N ALA A 240 19.99 -17.76 -9.38
CA ALA A 240 21.26 -18.10 -10.01
C ALA A 240 22.48 -17.60 -9.20
N HIS A 241 22.28 -16.57 -8.37
CA HIS A 241 23.31 -15.99 -7.50
C HIS A 241 23.15 -16.39 -6.03
N GLY A 242 22.46 -17.50 -5.76
CA GLY A 242 22.35 -18.08 -4.42
C GLY A 242 21.35 -17.41 -3.50
N PHE A 243 20.54 -16.46 -3.98
CA PHE A 243 19.44 -15.91 -3.21
C PHE A 243 18.17 -16.77 -3.34
N ARG A 244 17.32 -16.72 -2.32
CA ARG A 244 16.05 -17.44 -2.28
C ARG A 244 14.92 -16.46 -2.05
N LEU A 245 13.90 -16.55 -2.90
CA LEU A 245 12.65 -15.86 -2.64
C LEU A 245 11.95 -16.47 -1.44
N ALA A 246 11.73 -15.66 -0.41
CA ALA A 246 11.16 -16.11 0.84
C ALA A 246 9.99 -15.20 1.26
N ARG A 247 8.97 -15.80 1.89
CA ARG A 247 7.90 -15.03 2.52
C ARG A 247 8.34 -14.37 3.82
N THR A 248 9.38 -14.89 4.45
CA THR A 248 9.98 -14.44 5.71
C THR A 248 11.49 -14.45 5.53
N LEU A 249 12.18 -13.41 6.01
CA LEU A 249 13.62 -13.26 5.90
C LEU A 249 14.28 -13.82 7.17
N THR A 250 14.97 -14.94 7.06
CA THR A 250 15.68 -15.58 8.19
C THR A 250 17.16 -15.86 7.89
N SER A 251 17.56 -15.81 6.62
CA SER A 251 18.93 -16.01 6.16
C SER A 251 19.45 -14.80 5.37
N PRO A 252 20.77 -14.53 5.35
CA PRO A 252 21.40 -13.55 4.45
C PRO A 252 21.19 -13.85 2.95
N THR A 253 20.68 -15.02 2.60
CA THR A 253 20.31 -15.37 1.21
C THR A 253 18.83 -15.15 0.93
N ASP A 254 18.01 -14.82 1.93
CA ASP A 254 16.59 -14.58 1.71
C ASP A 254 16.35 -13.18 1.14
N VAL A 255 15.52 -13.12 0.12
CA VAL A 255 15.02 -11.89 -0.48
C VAL A 255 13.51 -11.97 -0.61
N ALA A 256 12.84 -10.85 -0.42
CA ALA A 256 11.41 -10.73 -0.65
C ALA A 256 11.17 -9.50 -1.51
N PHE A 257 10.36 -9.65 -2.55
CA PHE A 257 9.77 -8.52 -3.26
C PHE A 257 8.37 -8.93 -3.66
N SER A 258 7.48 -7.96 -3.74
CA SER A 258 6.11 -8.18 -4.18
C SER A 258 5.84 -7.28 -5.37
N VAL A 259 5.33 -7.90 -6.43
CA VAL A 259 4.80 -7.17 -7.58
C VAL A 259 3.40 -7.72 -7.82
N ASP A 260 2.41 -6.88 -7.56
CA ASP A 260 0.99 -7.25 -7.64
C ASP A 260 0.44 -7.15 -9.08
N GLY A 261 1.12 -6.36 -9.92
CA GLY A 261 0.83 -6.17 -11.34
C GLY A 261 2.04 -6.40 -12.23
N VAL A 262 2.02 -5.79 -13.41
CA VAL A 262 3.21 -5.65 -14.24
C VAL A 262 3.67 -4.20 -14.13
N THR A 263 4.91 -3.99 -13.70
CA THR A 263 5.48 -2.68 -13.38
C THR A 263 6.91 -2.55 -13.89
N THR A 264 7.40 -1.31 -13.98
CA THR A 264 8.80 -0.96 -14.23
C THR A 264 9.52 -0.46 -12.98
N GLY A 265 8.87 -0.48 -11.81
CA GLY A 265 9.54 -0.16 -10.55
C GLY A 265 8.97 -0.94 -9.37
N PHE A 266 9.84 -1.32 -8.44
CA PHE A 266 9.47 -2.17 -7.30
C PHE A 266 10.49 -2.06 -6.15
N GLY A 267 10.06 -2.48 -4.95
CA GLY A 267 10.91 -2.57 -3.76
C GLY A 267 11.40 -4.00 -3.49
N VAL A 268 12.65 -4.12 -3.03
CA VAL A 268 13.27 -5.38 -2.63
C VAL A 268 13.67 -5.32 -1.16
N PHE A 269 13.29 -6.35 -0.42
CA PHE A 269 13.58 -6.55 0.99
C PHE A 269 14.58 -7.68 1.16
N CYS A 270 15.58 -7.46 2.00
CA CYS A 270 16.58 -8.44 2.40
C CYS A 270 17.10 -8.07 3.79
N LEU A 271 17.95 -8.91 4.38
CA LEU A 271 18.62 -8.55 5.64
C LEU A 271 19.71 -7.50 5.39
N PRO A 272 20.04 -6.64 6.38
CA PRO A 272 21.02 -5.56 6.22
C PRO A 272 22.36 -6.00 5.62
N ASP A 273 22.88 -7.15 6.05
CA ASP A 273 24.16 -7.70 5.59
C ASP A 273 24.14 -8.12 4.11
N SER A 274 22.95 -8.27 3.53
CA SER A 274 22.74 -8.70 2.14
C SER A 274 22.53 -7.54 1.19
N GLU A 275 22.20 -6.34 1.68
CA GLU A 275 21.71 -5.26 0.83
C GLU A 275 22.71 -4.81 -0.24
N ALA A 276 24.00 -4.71 0.13
CA ALA A 276 25.05 -4.33 -0.81
C ALA A 276 25.18 -5.36 -1.94
N ARG A 277 25.18 -6.65 -1.60
CA ARG A 277 25.30 -7.75 -2.57
C ARG A 277 24.07 -7.84 -3.48
N VAL A 278 22.87 -7.64 -2.92
CA VAL A 278 21.61 -7.60 -3.70
C VAL A 278 21.62 -6.40 -4.65
N MET A 279 22.01 -5.22 -4.17
CA MET A 279 22.10 -4.01 -5.00
C MET A 279 23.07 -4.20 -6.17
N GLU A 280 24.28 -4.71 -5.93
CA GLU A 280 25.28 -4.92 -6.96
C GLU A 280 24.82 -5.91 -8.04
N LEU A 281 24.17 -7.01 -7.62
CA LEU A 281 23.58 -7.95 -8.53
C LEU A 281 22.48 -7.31 -9.40
N LEU A 282 21.60 -6.52 -8.79
CA LEU A 282 20.53 -5.84 -9.51
C LEU A 282 21.09 -4.82 -10.52
N VAL A 283 22.10 -4.04 -10.14
CA VAL A 283 22.77 -3.09 -11.06
C VAL A 283 23.40 -3.82 -12.25
N ALA A 284 24.01 -4.98 -12.02
CA ALA A 284 24.62 -5.78 -13.07
C ALA A 284 23.61 -6.53 -13.96
N THR A 285 22.31 -6.51 -13.61
CA THR A 285 21.27 -7.24 -14.33
C THR A 285 20.82 -6.45 -15.57
N PRO A 286 20.99 -6.99 -16.80
CA PRO A 286 20.49 -6.32 -18.00
C PRO A 286 18.99 -6.03 -17.91
N GLY A 287 18.59 -4.81 -18.27
CA GLY A 287 17.21 -4.33 -18.17
C GLY A 287 16.86 -3.59 -16.89
N VAL A 288 17.69 -3.67 -15.86
CA VAL A 288 17.65 -2.74 -14.72
C VAL A 288 18.29 -1.42 -15.16
N ASP A 289 17.66 -0.30 -14.80
CA ASP A 289 18.13 1.05 -15.15
C ASP A 289 18.84 1.70 -13.96
N VAL A 290 18.12 1.83 -12.84
CA VAL A 290 18.63 2.47 -11.62
C VAL A 290 18.23 1.64 -10.41
N VAL A 291 19.18 1.42 -9.51
CA VAL A 291 18.94 0.79 -8.20
C VAL A 291 19.31 1.80 -7.12
N THR A 292 18.44 1.97 -6.14
CA THR A 292 18.69 2.84 -4.99
C THR A 292 18.63 2.06 -3.70
N ARG A 293 19.46 2.47 -2.74
CA ARG A 293 19.54 1.85 -1.42
C ARG A 293 19.63 2.91 -0.34
N ARG A 294 18.93 2.72 0.77
CA ARG A 294 19.10 3.54 1.97
C ARG A 294 20.36 3.08 2.73
N LEU A 295 21.31 3.99 2.97
CA LEU A 295 22.54 3.68 3.73
C LEU A 295 22.36 3.82 5.25
N GLY A 296 21.29 4.49 5.68
CA GLY A 296 21.02 4.84 7.07
C GLY A 296 20.89 6.36 7.25
N GLY A 297 20.16 6.77 8.29
CA GLY A 297 19.89 8.19 8.55
C GLY A 297 19.27 8.88 7.33
N GLU A 298 19.96 9.92 6.86
CA GLU A 298 19.56 10.80 5.76
C GLU A 298 20.33 10.56 4.46
N ARG A 299 21.03 9.42 4.34
CA ARG A 299 21.92 9.09 3.19
C ARG A 299 21.37 7.95 2.35
N TYR A 300 21.48 8.10 1.03
CA TYR A 300 20.99 7.16 0.03
C TYR A 300 22.04 6.97 -1.07
N LEU A 301 22.21 5.73 -1.52
CA LEU A 301 23.06 5.38 -2.65
C LEU A 301 22.20 5.17 -3.89
N VAL A 302 22.67 5.65 -5.03
CA VAL A 302 22.09 5.46 -6.35
C VAL A 302 23.14 4.81 -7.24
N ALA A 303 22.78 3.78 -7.98
CA ALA A 303 23.67 3.12 -8.92
C ALA A 303 22.94 2.67 -10.19
N SER A 304 23.68 2.68 -11.29
CA SER A 304 23.30 2.16 -12.61
C SER A 304 24.54 1.58 -13.29
N ASP A 305 24.39 1.13 -14.54
CA ASP A 305 25.52 0.79 -15.41
C ASP A 305 26.43 2.01 -15.71
N SER A 306 25.88 3.21 -15.65
CA SER A 306 26.57 4.47 -15.94
C SER A 306 27.24 5.13 -14.74
N GLY A 307 27.10 4.60 -13.53
CA GLY A 307 27.78 5.16 -12.37
C GLY A 307 27.16 4.88 -11.00
N ARG A 308 27.71 5.55 -10.00
CA ARG A 308 27.27 5.57 -8.60
C ARG A 308 27.24 7.01 -8.10
N ALA A 309 26.24 7.34 -7.29
CA ALA A 309 26.10 8.65 -6.67
C ALA A 309 25.45 8.53 -5.29
N GLU A 310 25.65 9.55 -4.47
CA GLU A 310 25.02 9.71 -3.16
C GLU A 310 23.97 10.81 -3.20
N ILE A 311 22.85 10.57 -2.50
CA ILE A 311 21.89 11.59 -2.12
C ILE A 311 21.97 11.78 -0.61
N VAL A 312 22.07 13.04 -0.19
CA VAL A 312 21.91 13.45 1.22
C VAL A 312 20.66 14.29 1.33
N TRP A 313 19.77 13.90 2.23
CA TRP A 313 18.60 14.67 2.64
C TRP A 313 18.87 15.33 3.99
N ARG A 314 18.16 16.41 4.30
CA ARG A 314 18.05 16.97 5.65
C ARG A 314 16.79 17.82 5.75
N HIS A 315 16.32 18.01 6.97
CA HIS A 315 15.23 18.92 7.28
C HIS A 315 15.77 20.16 8.00
N GLU A 316 15.67 21.33 7.38
CA GLU A 316 16.14 22.62 7.93
C GLU A 316 15.05 23.68 7.71
N ASP A 317 14.77 24.51 8.72
CA ASP A 317 13.84 25.65 8.62
C ASP A 317 12.46 25.30 8.00
N ASN A 318 11.87 24.18 8.43
CA ASN A 318 10.60 23.64 7.89
C ASN A 318 10.64 23.29 6.39
N GLN A 319 11.84 23.05 5.84
CA GLN A 319 12.04 22.71 4.46
C GLN A 319 12.91 21.47 4.31
N ASP A 320 12.51 20.59 3.38
CA ASP A 320 13.35 19.47 2.96
C ASP A 320 14.39 19.97 1.95
N LEU A 321 15.66 19.69 2.25
CA LEU A 321 16.81 20.03 1.41
C LEU A 321 17.48 18.74 0.94
N TYR A 322 17.97 18.77 -0.30
CA TYR A 322 18.58 17.61 -0.93
C TYR A 322 19.86 17.99 -1.65
N ARG A 323 20.88 17.13 -1.52
CA ARG A 323 22.13 17.22 -2.24
C ARG A 323 22.36 15.92 -3.02
N TYR A 324 22.75 16.06 -4.27
CA TYR A 324 23.22 14.96 -5.11
C TYR A 324 24.74 15.10 -5.31
N SER A 325 25.48 14.00 -5.21
CA SER A 325 26.92 13.99 -5.39
C SER A 325 27.33 12.73 -6.14
N SER A 326 27.87 12.89 -7.35
CA SER A 326 28.43 11.76 -8.07
C SER A 326 29.66 11.22 -7.35
N ILE A 327 29.75 9.90 -7.24
CA ILE A 327 30.92 9.16 -6.76
C ILE A 327 31.74 8.69 -7.96
N ALA A 328 31.07 8.14 -8.98
CA ALA A 328 31.65 7.74 -10.26
C ALA A 328 30.56 7.83 -11.34
N GLY A 329 30.86 8.42 -12.50
CA GLY A 329 29.87 8.57 -13.58
C GLY A 329 28.72 9.50 -13.20
N ASP A 330 27.52 9.28 -13.74
CA ASP A 330 26.33 10.08 -13.41
C ASP A 330 25.06 9.24 -13.62
N PRO A 331 24.67 8.42 -12.63
CA PRO A 331 23.54 7.50 -12.79
C PRO A 331 22.19 8.20 -13.01
N LEU A 332 22.06 9.49 -12.66
CA LEU A 332 20.82 10.25 -12.82
C LEU A 332 20.89 11.33 -13.90
N ARG A 333 22.03 11.47 -14.59
CA ARG A 333 22.27 12.48 -15.63
C ARG A 333 22.02 13.91 -15.14
N LEU A 334 22.41 14.20 -13.90
CA LEU A 334 22.13 15.48 -13.22
C LEU A 334 23.29 16.48 -13.27
N THR A 335 24.46 16.12 -13.77
CA THR A 335 25.67 16.97 -13.73
C THR A 335 25.41 18.36 -14.33
N THR A 336 24.89 18.41 -15.56
CA THR A 336 24.58 19.68 -16.24
C THR A 336 23.46 20.45 -15.54
N VAL A 337 22.44 19.75 -15.03
CA VAL A 337 21.33 20.36 -14.29
C VAL A 337 21.84 21.04 -13.02
N MET A 338 22.68 20.35 -12.24
CA MET A 338 23.25 20.91 -11.02
C MET A 338 24.16 22.10 -11.29
N GLN A 339 24.92 22.09 -12.40
CA GLN A 339 25.71 23.25 -12.80
C GLN A 339 24.80 24.46 -13.03
N ALA A 340 23.74 24.31 -13.82
CA ALA A 340 22.77 25.39 -14.07
C ALA A 340 22.06 25.86 -12.77
N MET A 341 21.76 24.95 -11.85
CA MET A 341 21.18 25.31 -10.55
C MET A 341 22.15 26.14 -9.69
N ARG A 342 23.46 25.88 -9.75
CA ARG A 342 24.47 26.69 -9.04
C ARG A 342 24.60 28.07 -9.67
N GLU A 343 24.70 28.14 -10.99
CA GLU A 343 24.83 29.40 -11.74
C GLU A 343 23.62 30.33 -11.53
N SER A 344 22.42 29.77 -11.42
CA SER A 344 21.18 30.52 -11.12
C SER A 344 20.93 30.81 -9.63
N GLY A 345 21.78 30.31 -8.72
CA GLY A 345 21.58 30.43 -7.28
C GLY A 345 20.45 29.56 -6.70
N ALA A 346 19.86 28.66 -7.50
CA ALA A 346 18.84 27.71 -7.05
C ALA A 346 19.41 26.57 -6.17
N MET A 347 20.74 26.41 -6.15
CA MET A 347 21.49 25.48 -5.31
C MET A 347 22.49 26.23 -4.44
N ARG A 348 22.52 25.90 -3.14
CA ARG A 348 23.46 26.46 -2.15
C ARG A 348 24.89 26.04 -2.47
N ALA A 349 25.86 26.79 -1.94
CA ALA A 349 27.29 26.51 -2.09
C ALA A 349 27.70 25.12 -1.58
N ASP A 350 27.00 24.58 -0.58
CA ASP A 350 27.21 23.24 -0.03
C ASP A 350 26.54 22.11 -0.85
N GLY A 351 25.92 22.47 -1.97
CA GLY A 351 25.27 21.56 -2.91
C GLY A 351 23.81 21.22 -2.59
N PHE A 352 23.25 21.77 -1.52
CA PHE A 352 21.84 21.53 -1.17
C PHE A 352 20.90 22.45 -1.95
N ALA A 353 19.77 21.89 -2.38
CA ALA A 353 18.68 22.64 -2.99
C ALA A 353 17.32 22.15 -2.45
N PRO A 354 16.33 23.04 -2.34
CA PRO A 354 15.00 22.67 -1.87
C PRO A 354 14.21 21.89 -2.92
N THR A 355 13.16 21.18 -2.49
CA THR A 355 12.24 20.43 -3.37
C THR A 355 11.83 21.20 -4.62
N ALA A 356 11.36 22.45 -4.45
CA ALA A 356 10.85 23.25 -5.57
C ALA A 356 11.94 23.59 -6.60
N ALA A 357 13.21 23.71 -6.18
CA ALA A 357 14.32 23.93 -7.10
C ALA A 357 14.61 22.67 -7.93
N TRP A 358 14.60 21.49 -7.30
CA TRP A 358 14.74 20.21 -8.00
C TRP A 358 13.62 19.97 -9.00
N VAL A 359 12.36 20.20 -8.62
CA VAL A 359 11.20 20.04 -9.51
C VAL A 359 11.36 20.90 -10.76
N ARG A 360 11.60 22.20 -10.60
CA ARG A 360 11.76 23.12 -11.74
C ARG A 360 12.95 22.75 -12.63
N ALA A 361 14.09 22.44 -12.02
CA ALA A 361 15.33 22.19 -12.78
C ALA A 361 15.33 20.84 -13.51
N THR A 362 14.50 19.88 -13.09
CA THR A 362 14.48 18.51 -13.63
C THR A 362 13.15 18.14 -14.29
N ALA A 363 12.23 19.08 -14.48
CA ALA A 363 10.91 18.80 -15.07
C ALA A 363 10.99 18.11 -16.45
N ASP A 364 11.98 18.48 -17.26
CA ASP A 364 12.27 17.90 -18.58
C ASP A 364 13.43 16.89 -18.58
N ALA A 365 13.97 16.57 -17.42
CA ALA A 365 15.04 15.59 -17.31
C ALA A 365 14.50 14.17 -17.56
N TRP A 366 15.41 13.26 -17.94
CA TRP A 366 15.08 11.84 -18.09
C TRP A 366 14.52 11.22 -16.80
N TYR A 367 15.02 11.66 -15.64
CA TYR A 367 14.50 11.27 -14.32
C TYR A 367 14.00 12.50 -13.55
N PRO A 368 12.73 12.91 -13.75
CA PRO A 368 12.20 14.12 -13.16
C PRO A 368 12.11 14.00 -11.63
N ALA A 369 12.60 15.03 -10.95
CA ALA A 369 12.70 15.14 -9.49
C ALA A 369 13.26 13.89 -8.78
N ALA A 370 14.14 13.14 -9.44
CA ALA A 370 14.60 11.83 -8.97
C ALA A 370 15.16 11.86 -7.55
N VAL A 371 15.96 12.88 -7.23
CA VAL A 371 16.57 13.07 -5.90
C VAL A 371 15.50 13.10 -4.80
N VAL A 372 14.41 13.84 -5.02
CA VAL A 372 13.30 13.97 -4.07
C VAL A 372 12.51 12.66 -3.99
N ARG A 373 12.19 12.08 -5.15
CA ARG A 373 11.36 10.86 -5.25
C ARG A 373 12.04 9.64 -4.62
N ILE A 374 13.36 9.49 -4.77
CA ILE A 374 14.14 8.40 -4.17
C ILE A 374 14.10 8.49 -2.64
N VAL A 375 14.33 9.68 -2.08
CA VAL A 375 14.26 9.90 -0.62
C VAL A 375 12.86 9.59 -0.11
N HIS A 376 11.83 10.11 -0.76
CA HIS A 376 10.44 9.86 -0.39
C HIS A 376 10.09 8.36 -0.45
N GLY A 377 10.47 7.68 -1.52
CA GLY A 377 10.29 6.24 -1.71
C GLY A 377 10.81 5.42 -0.53
N HIS A 378 12.03 5.71 -0.07
CA HIS A 378 12.66 5.00 1.04
C HIS A 378 12.25 5.46 2.45
N ARG A 379 11.58 6.62 2.58
CA ARG A 379 11.28 7.24 3.88
C ARG A 379 9.82 7.07 4.27
N ASP A 380 8.92 7.54 3.41
CA ASP A 380 7.54 7.84 3.79
C ASP A 380 6.52 7.66 2.66
N ALA A 381 6.91 7.12 1.50
CA ALA A 381 5.94 6.71 0.47
C ALA A 381 5.04 5.55 0.95
N THR A 382 5.50 4.75 1.92
CA THR A 382 4.78 3.63 2.50
C THR A 382 5.19 3.39 3.95
N ARG A 383 4.36 2.71 4.75
CA ARG A 383 4.66 2.29 6.12
C ARG A 383 5.71 1.18 6.22
N ASN A 384 5.96 0.43 5.14
CA ASN A 384 7.00 -0.59 5.10
C ASN A 384 7.95 -0.30 3.92
N PRO A 385 8.78 0.75 4.00
CA PRO A 385 9.68 1.11 2.91
C PRO A 385 10.74 0.02 2.71
N ALA A 386 11.00 -0.32 1.45
CA ALA A 386 12.05 -1.26 1.10
C ALA A 386 13.44 -0.64 1.30
N PRO A 387 14.44 -1.42 1.76
CA PRO A 387 15.82 -0.96 1.81
C PRO A 387 16.40 -0.71 0.42
N ILE A 388 15.89 -1.42 -0.61
CA ILE A 388 16.29 -1.28 -2.01
C ILE A 388 15.06 -0.97 -2.86
N LEU A 389 15.17 0.03 -3.73
CA LEU A 389 14.20 0.32 -4.78
C LEU A 389 14.86 0.13 -6.15
N VAL A 390 14.08 -0.37 -7.10
CA VAL A 390 14.56 -0.71 -8.44
C VAL A 390 13.70 0.01 -9.46
N SER A 391 14.36 0.66 -10.42
CA SER A 391 13.78 1.18 -11.66
C SER A 391 14.31 0.34 -12.81
N LEU A 392 13.40 -0.17 -13.65
CA LEU A 392 13.73 -0.85 -14.88
C LEU A 392 13.81 0.14 -16.05
N ARG A 393 14.49 -0.27 -17.11
CA ARG A 393 14.47 0.44 -18.39
C ARG A 393 13.05 0.34 -18.97
N ASP A 394 12.64 1.33 -19.76
CA ASP A 394 11.27 1.38 -20.30
C ASP A 394 10.92 0.15 -21.16
N ASP A 395 11.91 -0.44 -21.83
CA ASP A 395 11.77 -1.67 -22.63
C ASP A 395 11.78 -2.96 -21.81
N HIS A 396 11.76 -2.87 -20.48
CA HIS A 396 11.71 -4.00 -19.56
C HIS A 396 10.55 -3.87 -18.57
N ARG A 397 10.10 -4.99 -18.02
CA ARG A 397 9.07 -5.02 -16.99
C ARG A 397 9.23 -6.22 -16.08
N VAL A 398 8.73 -6.11 -14.87
CA VAL A 398 8.59 -7.23 -13.93
C VAL A 398 7.12 -7.47 -13.65
N GLY A 399 6.77 -8.71 -13.33
CA GLY A 399 5.46 -9.04 -12.78
C GLY A 399 5.46 -10.45 -12.22
N LEU A 400 4.68 -10.66 -11.17
CA LEU A 400 4.48 -11.98 -10.57
C LEU A 400 3.01 -12.41 -10.75
N GLY A 401 2.77 -13.71 -10.64
CA GLY A 401 1.42 -14.25 -10.47
C GLY A 401 0.50 -14.16 -11.69
N MET A 402 -0.81 -14.15 -11.44
CA MET A 402 -1.88 -14.30 -12.44
C MET A 402 -1.89 -13.20 -13.50
N VAL A 403 -1.48 -11.96 -13.17
CA VAL A 403 -1.41 -10.87 -14.15
C VAL A 403 -0.32 -11.15 -15.19
N SER A 404 0.83 -11.71 -14.79
CA SER A 404 1.85 -12.18 -15.75
C SER A 404 1.31 -13.28 -16.68
N VAL A 405 0.42 -14.14 -16.18
CA VAL A 405 -0.20 -15.23 -16.94
C VAL A 405 -1.26 -14.68 -17.90
N ALA A 406 -2.11 -13.75 -17.46
CA ALA A 406 -3.09 -13.07 -18.31
C ALA A 406 -2.40 -12.27 -19.44
N ASN A 407 -1.24 -11.66 -19.14
CA ASN A 407 -0.45 -10.93 -20.13
C ASN A 407 0.25 -11.81 -21.16
N ARG A 408 0.37 -13.12 -20.92
CA ARG A 408 0.76 -14.08 -21.99
C ARG A 408 -0.39 -14.30 -22.98
N MET A 409 -1.63 -13.98 -22.62
CA MET A 409 -2.81 -14.15 -23.46
C MET A 409 -3.14 -12.92 -24.31
N ARG A 410 -2.71 -11.72 -23.91
CA ARG A 410 -2.80 -10.49 -24.70
C ARG A 410 -1.55 -9.62 -24.52
N PRO A 411 -0.94 -9.10 -25.61
CA PRO A 411 0.19 -8.18 -25.50
C PRO A 411 -0.22 -6.89 -24.77
N LEU A 412 0.55 -6.50 -23.75
CA LEU A 412 0.37 -5.23 -23.06
C LEU A 412 0.75 -4.05 -23.97
N GLY A 413 0.17 -2.88 -23.71
CA GLY A 413 0.51 -1.61 -24.36
C GLY A 413 1.65 -0.85 -23.70
N GLY A 414 1.99 -1.19 -22.47
CA GLY A 414 3.04 -0.56 -21.69
C GLY A 414 2.82 -0.83 -20.20
N THR A 415 3.58 -0.12 -19.37
CA THR A 415 3.46 -0.11 -17.92
C THR A 415 4.08 1.16 -17.32
N HIS A 416 4.17 1.23 -16.01
CA HIS A 416 4.63 2.35 -15.20
C HIS A 416 5.33 1.83 -13.93
N GLY A 417 5.93 2.73 -13.15
CA GLY A 417 6.64 2.42 -11.91
C GLY A 417 8.09 2.92 -11.85
N ALA A 418 8.74 3.09 -13.00
CA ALA A 418 10.14 3.53 -13.09
C ALA A 418 10.37 5.00 -12.67
N LEU A 419 11.64 5.36 -12.49
CA LEU A 419 12.08 6.74 -12.32
C LEU A 419 11.94 7.57 -13.59
N SER A 420 11.91 6.93 -14.77
CA SER A 420 11.88 7.60 -16.08
C SER A 420 10.68 8.55 -16.22
N ALA A 421 10.87 9.64 -16.96
CA ALA A 421 9.82 10.61 -17.21
C ALA A 421 8.57 9.97 -17.83
N SER A 422 8.76 9.03 -18.75
CA SER A 422 7.68 8.29 -19.42
C SER A 422 6.80 7.51 -18.44
N SER A 423 7.35 7.01 -17.32
CA SER A 423 6.61 6.28 -16.29
C SER A 423 6.11 7.18 -15.17
N ALA A 424 6.67 8.37 -15.00
CA ALA A 424 6.49 9.18 -13.79
C ALA A 424 5.63 10.43 -14.00
N VAL A 425 5.52 10.93 -15.23
CA VAL A 425 4.90 12.24 -15.49
C VAL A 425 3.44 12.07 -15.89
N GLY A 426 2.57 12.19 -14.89
CA GLY A 426 1.14 12.43 -15.08
C GLY A 426 0.86 13.91 -15.33
N MET A 427 -0.39 14.31 -15.17
CA MET A 427 -0.86 15.67 -15.48
C MET A 427 -1.63 16.27 -14.31
N VAL A 428 -1.61 17.59 -14.24
CA VAL A 428 -2.57 18.38 -13.49
C VAL A 428 -3.08 19.50 -14.39
N MET A 429 -4.39 19.71 -14.44
CA MET A 429 -4.96 20.89 -15.11
C MET A 429 -6.28 21.33 -14.49
N SER A 430 -6.58 22.62 -14.60
CA SER A 430 -7.86 23.16 -14.13
C SER A 430 -8.46 24.16 -15.13
N ASN A 431 -9.77 24.42 -15.01
CA ASN A 431 -10.44 25.45 -15.80
C ASN A 431 -10.48 26.84 -15.13
N PHE A 432 -10.03 26.97 -13.88
CA PHE A 432 -10.19 28.21 -13.11
C PHE A 432 -8.86 28.85 -12.67
N GLN A 433 -7.76 28.10 -12.63
CA GLN A 433 -6.43 28.61 -12.26
C GLN A 433 -5.30 27.91 -13.01
N ASP A 434 -4.14 28.57 -13.10
CA ASP A 434 -2.94 27.95 -13.65
C ASP A 434 -2.42 26.85 -12.72
N THR A 435 -1.85 25.80 -13.32
CA THR A 435 -1.36 24.61 -12.61
C THR A 435 0.12 24.41 -12.95
N PRO A 436 1.06 24.94 -12.16
CA PRO A 436 2.48 24.75 -12.40
C PRO A 436 2.90 23.29 -12.15
N ASP A 437 4.04 22.90 -12.72
CA ASP A 437 4.68 21.61 -12.48
C ASP A 437 4.90 21.38 -10.98
N ASP A 438 4.55 20.19 -10.50
CA ASP A 438 4.58 19.85 -9.07
C ASP A 438 4.78 18.35 -8.84
N LEU A 439 5.00 17.98 -7.58
CA LEU A 439 5.08 16.60 -7.13
C LEU A 439 3.73 16.12 -6.61
N ALA A 440 3.51 14.81 -6.70
CA ALA A 440 2.42 14.13 -6.02
C ALA A 440 2.26 14.57 -4.55
N MET A 441 3.36 14.71 -3.80
CA MET A 441 3.35 15.03 -2.38
C MET A 441 2.87 16.46 -2.05
N THR A 442 2.86 17.37 -3.04
CA THR A 442 2.63 18.81 -2.83
C THR A 442 1.49 19.38 -3.66
N VAL A 443 1.05 18.72 -4.74
CA VAL A 443 0.05 19.24 -5.69
C VAL A 443 -1.27 19.67 -5.03
N ARG A 444 -1.72 19.00 -3.96
CA ARG A 444 -2.95 19.41 -3.24
C ARG A 444 -2.90 20.84 -2.71
N ARG A 445 -1.71 21.37 -2.41
CA ARG A 445 -1.54 22.75 -1.94
C ARG A 445 -1.99 23.76 -2.99
N GLN A 446 -1.94 23.41 -4.27
CA GLN A 446 -2.48 24.26 -5.35
C GLN A 446 -3.99 24.44 -5.24
N PHE A 447 -4.71 23.50 -4.60
CA PHE A 447 -6.18 23.47 -4.58
C PHE A 447 -6.77 23.55 -3.17
N GLY A 448 -6.03 24.11 -2.21
CA GLY A 448 -6.50 24.27 -0.83
C GLY A 448 -6.46 22.98 0.01
N GLY A 449 -5.53 22.06 -0.30
CA GLY A 449 -5.19 20.93 0.57
C GLY A 449 -6.03 19.67 0.43
N PHE A 450 -7.19 19.74 -0.24
CA PHE A 450 -8.18 18.65 -0.27
C PHE A 450 -8.71 18.25 1.12
N ASP A 451 -8.81 19.23 2.02
CA ASP A 451 -9.17 19.00 3.43
C ASP A 451 -10.61 18.44 3.62
N ASP A 452 -11.47 18.54 2.60
CA ASP A 452 -12.84 18.00 2.58
C ASP A 452 -12.96 16.60 1.94
N LEU A 453 -11.83 15.96 1.58
CA LEU A 453 -11.79 14.56 1.18
C LEU A 453 -12.27 13.66 2.32
N ARG A 454 -13.05 12.62 2.01
CA ARG A 454 -13.64 11.77 3.05
C ARG A 454 -12.55 11.06 3.85
N VAL A 455 -12.81 10.90 5.14
CA VAL A 455 -12.12 9.89 5.95
C VAL A 455 -12.81 8.55 5.65
N PRO A 456 -12.07 7.48 5.30
CA PRO A 456 -12.66 6.16 5.13
C PRO A 456 -13.39 5.83 6.43
N PRO A 457 -14.55 5.16 6.37
CA PRO A 457 -15.15 4.64 7.59
C PRO A 457 -14.08 3.85 8.30
N ALA A 458 -13.76 4.21 9.55
CA ALA A 458 -12.75 3.52 10.33
C ALA A 458 -13.06 2.03 10.21
N ARG A 459 -12.22 1.28 9.47
CA ARG A 459 -12.33 -0.18 9.45
C ARG A 459 -12.14 -0.54 10.91
N ARG A 460 -13.25 -0.90 11.59
CA ARG A 460 -13.26 -1.13 13.04
C ARG A 460 -12.01 -1.94 13.36
N ALA A 461 -11.03 -1.31 14.02
CA ALA A 461 -9.69 -1.87 14.10
C ALA A 461 -9.82 -3.29 14.60
N THR A 462 -9.49 -4.30 13.81
CA THR A 462 -9.73 -5.67 14.25
C THR A 462 -8.60 -6.10 15.15
N PHE A 463 -8.92 -6.63 16.32
CA PHE A 463 -7.94 -7.30 17.16
C PHE A 463 -7.91 -8.79 16.81
N ALA A 464 -6.77 -9.43 17.07
CA ALA A 464 -6.69 -10.88 17.11
C ALA A 464 -6.52 -11.29 18.57
N LEU A 465 -7.53 -11.96 19.12
CA LEU A 465 -7.47 -12.55 20.46
C LEU A 465 -7.20 -14.04 20.32
N ALA A 466 -6.20 -14.53 21.02
CA ALA A 466 -5.86 -15.95 21.03
C ALA A 466 -6.29 -16.55 22.37
N THR A 467 -7.30 -17.43 22.36
CA THR A 467 -7.65 -18.23 23.54
C THR A 467 -7.00 -19.59 23.43
N ALA A 468 -6.42 -20.08 24.53
CA ALA A 468 -5.75 -21.38 24.58
C ALA A 468 -6.49 -22.30 25.55
N THR A 469 -7.20 -23.29 25.02
CA THR A 469 -7.87 -24.32 25.81
C THR A 469 -6.93 -25.50 26.00
N VAL A 470 -6.66 -25.90 27.24
CA VAL A 470 -5.84 -27.10 27.53
C VAL A 470 -6.72 -28.33 27.37
N VAL A 471 -6.52 -29.10 26.29
CA VAL A 471 -7.38 -30.25 25.99
C VAL A 471 -6.82 -31.53 26.64
N ARG A 472 -5.49 -31.68 26.73
CA ARG A 472 -4.76 -32.73 27.48
C ARG A 472 -3.37 -32.22 27.87
N ALA A 473 -2.69 -32.89 28.81
CA ALA A 473 -1.30 -32.61 29.17
C ALA A 473 -0.43 -32.46 27.90
N ASN A 474 0.11 -31.25 27.69
CA ASN A 474 0.93 -30.84 26.54
C ASN A 474 0.22 -30.73 25.17
N ARG A 475 -1.12 -30.64 25.11
CA ARG A 475 -1.86 -30.31 23.88
C ARG A 475 -2.89 -29.21 24.11
N PHE A 476 -2.75 -28.13 23.35
CA PHE A 476 -3.66 -26.98 23.39
C PHE A 476 -4.51 -26.95 22.12
N ALA A 477 -5.80 -26.66 22.27
CA ALA A 477 -6.61 -26.13 21.18
C ALA A 477 -6.47 -24.60 21.23
N LEU A 478 -5.86 -24.03 20.18
CA LEU A 478 -5.77 -22.59 20.02
C LEU A 478 -6.99 -22.15 19.21
N THR A 479 -7.86 -21.36 19.81
CA THR A 479 -8.96 -20.72 19.09
C THR A 479 -8.58 -19.27 18.85
N ARG A 480 -8.53 -18.88 17.57
CA ARG A 480 -8.25 -17.50 17.17
C ARG A 480 -9.57 -16.78 16.95
N TRP A 481 -9.75 -15.69 17.66
CA TRP A 481 -10.88 -14.79 17.47
C TRP A 481 -10.42 -13.55 16.73
N HIS A 482 -11.18 -13.17 15.70
CA HIS A 482 -11.04 -11.91 14.99
C HIS A 482 -12.30 -11.10 15.21
N GLY A 483 -12.17 -9.90 15.74
CA GLY A 483 -13.32 -9.04 16.03
C GLY A 483 -12.96 -7.56 15.96
N PRO A 484 -13.94 -6.67 15.78
CA PRO A 484 -13.71 -5.23 15.79
C PRO A 484 -13.38 -4.70 17.20
N LEU A 485 -12.45 -3.74 17.32
CA LEU A 485 -11.97 -3.15 18.59
C LEU A 485 -13.11 -2.56 19.41
N ALA A 486 -14.15 -2.03 18.74
CA ALA A 486 -15.33 -1.48 19.39
C ALA A 486 -16.15 -2.52 20.20
N ASN A 487 -15.86 -3.82 20.02
CA ASN A 487 -16.48 -4.90 20.79
C ASN A 487 -15.59 -5.39 21.95
N LEU A 488 -14.38 -4.83 22.12
CA LEU A 488 -13.62 -4.98 23.36
C LEU A 488 -14.12 -3.92 24.33
N SER A 489 -14.78 -4.33 25.40
CA SER A 489 -14.79 -3.50 26.61
C SER A 489 -13.38 -3.49 27.21
N ASP A 490 -13.03 -2.45 27.97
CA ASP A 490 -11.77 -2.38 28.74
C ASP A 490 -11.57 -3.54 29.73
N THR A 491 -12.59 -4.38 29.90
CA THR A 491 -12.61 -5.58 30.74
C THR A 491 -12.45 -6.89 29.95
N THR A 492 -12.26 -6.84 28.63
CA THR A 492 -12.22 -8.07 27.83
C THR A 492 -10.87 -8.79 28.00
N PRO A 493 -10.84 -10.04 28.48
CA PRO A 493 -9.60 -10.73 28.80
C PRO A 493 -8.76 -11.00 27.55
N ILE A 494 -7.48 -10.63 27.59
CA ILE A 494 -6.49 -10.83 26.51
C ILE A 494 -6.06 -12.31 26.40
N ALA A 495 -6.35 -13.11 27.43
CA ALA A 495 -6.19 -14.56 27.41
C ALA A 495 -7.25 -15.22 28.32
N GLN A 496 -7.88 -16.29 27.83
CA GLN A 496 -8.73 -17.17 28.62
C GLN A 496 -7.99 -18.50 28.82
N LEU A 497 -7.84 -18.93 30.07
CA LEU A 497 -7.28 -20.23 30.43
C LEU A 497 -8.41 -21.14 30.88
N VAL A 498 -8.54 -22.31 30.26
CA VAL A 498 -9.47 -23.36 30.69
C VAL A 498 -8.65 -24.54 31.19
N LEU A 499 -8.84 -24.91 32.46
CA LEU A 499 -8.20 -26.07 33.07
C LEU A 499 -9.00 -27.33 32.78
N SER A 500 -8.32 -28.43 32.46
CA SER A 500 -8.99 -29.73 32.35
C SER A 500 -9.44 -30.25 33.72
N ASP A 501 -10.46 -31.13 33.76
CA ASP A 501 -10.91 -31.78 35.01
C ASP A 501 -9.79 -32.50 35.77
N LYS A 502 -8.78 -33.00 35.05
CA LYS A 502 -7.61 -33.64 35.65
C LYS A 502 -6.71 -32.62 36.36
N GLU A 503 -6.53 -31.44 35.76
CA GLU A 503 -5.74 -30.35 36.34
C GLU A 503 -6.47 -29.72 37.52
N ARG A 504 -7.80 -29.53 37.42
CA ARG A 504 -8.63 -29.07 38.53
C ARG A 504 -8.58 -30.01 39.72
N ARG A 505 -8.78 -31.32 39.50
CA ARG A 505 -8.68 -32.34 40.57
C ARG A 505 -7.29 -32.43 41.17
N TRP A 506 -6.24 -32.26 40.36
CA TRP A 506 -4.86 -32.24 40.87
C TRP A 506 -4.59 -30.99 41.71
N ALA A 507 -5.03 -29.83 41.26
CA ALA A 507 -4.79 -28.54 41.91
C ALA A 507 -5.58 -28.42 43.22
N GLY A 508 -6.83 -28.87 43.23
CA GLY A 508 -7.77 -28.66 44.34
C GLY A 508 -8.17 -27.19 44.49
N ASP A 509 -9.18 -26.93 45.32
CA ASP A 509 -9.79 -25.58 45.43
C ASP A 509 -8.86 -24.53 46.07
N SER A 510 -7.79 -24.99 46.73
CA SER A 510 -6.79 -24.15 47.40
C SER A 510 -5.58 -23.78 46.53
N ALA A 511 -5.53 -24.26 45.29
CA ALA A 511 -4.42 -23.97 44.40
C ALA A 511 -4.46 -22.52 43.87
N HIS A 512 -3.28 -22.05 43.48
CA HIS A 512 -3.13 -20.74 42.86
C HIS A 512 -2.68 -20.92 41.41
N VAL A 513 -3.20 -20.08 40.52
CA VAL A 513 -2.69 -19.90 39.17
C VAL A 513 -1.69 -18.76 39.20
N ASN A 514 -0.47 -19.02 38.76
CA ASN A 514 0.55 -18.01 38.60
C ASN A 514 0.74 -17.75 37.11
N LEU A 515 0.78 -16.48 36.73
CA LEU A 515 1.05 -15.98 35.40
C LEU A 515 2.30 -15.09 35.49
N GLN A 516 3.32 -15.40 34.70
CA GLN A 516 4.54 -14.60 34.62
C GLN A 516 4.83 -14.25 33.17
N VAL A 517 5.18 -13.00 32.91
CA VAL A 517 5.67 -12.52 31.63
C VAL A 517 7.11 -12.10 31.82
N SER A 518 8.01 -12.78 31.12
CA SER A 518 9.45 -12.54 31.23
C SER A 518 10.02 -12.14 29.87
N ARG A 519 10.76 -11.04 29.81
CA ARG A 519 11.51 -10.66 28.61
C ARG A 519 12.71 -11.57 28.44
N ARG A 520 12.82 -12.19 27.25
CA ARG A 520 13.95 -13.03 26.87
C ARG A 520 15.22 -12.18 26.79
N SER A 521 16.30 -12.63 27.43
CA SER A 521 17.60 -11.99 27.23
C SER A 521 18.22 -12.44 25.91
N THR A 522 18.71 -11.48 25.12
CA THR A 522 19.44 -11.76 23.87
C THR A 522 20.91 -12.13 24.08
N ALA A 523 21.45 -11.99 25.30
CA ALA A 523 22.89 -12.11 25.58
C ALA A 523 23.26 -13.24 26.57
N GLY A 524 22.46 -14.31 26.62
CA GLY A 524 22.71 -15.45 27.54
C GLY A 524 22.52 -15.11 29.03
N ARG A 525 21.96 -13.94 29.36
CA ARG A 525 21.59 -13.58 30.74
C ARG A 525 20.22 -14.20 31.07
N LYS A 526 19.88 -14.24 32.37
CA LYS A 526 18.56 -14.71 32.82
C LYS A 526 17.45 -13.82 32.24
N ASP A 527 16.32 -14.43 31.90
CA ASP A 527 15.11 -13.70 31.48
C ASP A 527 14.67 -12.74 32.60
N VAL A 528 14.19 -11.55 32.22
CA VAL A 528 13.78 -10.50 33.15
C VAL A 528 12.26 -10.55 33.30
N VAL A 529 11.75 -10.77 34.50
CA VAL A 529 10.30 -10.74 34.76
C VAL A 529 9.81 -9.30 34.63
N VAL A 530 8.89 -9.06 33.69
CA VAL A 530 8.28 -7.74 33.43
C VAL A 530 6.84 -7.63 33.96
N GLY A 531 6.25 -8.77 34.34
CA GLY A 531 4.95 -8.81 35.01
C GLY A 531 4.72 -10.18 35.63
N GLU A 532 4.14 -10.22 36.82
CA GLU A 532 3.78 -11.45 37.51
C GLU A 532 2.47 -11.26 38.28
N HIS A 533 1.61 -12.28 38.23
CA HIS A 533 0.35 -12.26 38.94
C HIS A 533 0.01 -13.65 39.48
N ARG A 534 -0.60 -13.67 40.66
CA ARG A 534 -0.97 -14.90 41.36
C ARG A 534 -2.42 -14.79 41.80
N ILE A 535 -3.24 -15.75 41.38
CA ILE A 535 -4.69 -15.73 41.54
C ILE A 535 -5.11 -17.02 42.23
N ALA A 536 -5.90 -16.96 43.29
CA ALA A 536 -6.43 -18.17 43.92
C ALA A 536 -7.52 -18.79 43.01
N LEU A 537 -7.53 -20.11 42.87
CA LEU A 537 -8.55 -20.80 42.07
C LEU A 537 -9.96 -20.64 42.65
N SER A 538 -10.07 -20.37 43.95
CA SER A 538 -11.33 -20.03 44.62
C SER A 538 -11.99 -18.78 44.06
N ASP A 539 -11.21 -17.87 43.45
CA ASP A 539 -11.68 -16.58 42.97
C ASP A 539 -12.16 -16.65 41.50
N TRP A 540 -12.18 -17.85 40.91
CA TRP A 540 -12.58 -18.06 39.52
C TRP A 540 -14.06 -18.41 39.46
N SER A 541 -14.80 -17.72 38.58
CA SER A 541 -16.20 -18.06 38.28
C SER A 541 -16.27 -19.33 37.43
N VAL A 542 -17.14 -20.26 37.81
CA VAL A 542 -17.52 -21.41 36.98
C VAL A 542 -18.56 -20.93 35.97
N SER A 543 -18.35 -21.23 34.69
CA SER A 543 -19.31 -20.95 33.61
C SER A 543 -20.63 -21.69 33.82
N ASP A 544 -21.70 -21.20 33.17
CA ASP A 544 -23.05 -21.74 33.29
C ASP A 544 -23.19 -23.22 32.86
N ASN A 545 -22.23 -23.75 32.09
CA ASN A 545 -22.18 -25.18 31.71
C ASN A 545 -21.39 -26.07 32.70
N GLY A 546 -20.87 -25.51 33.80
CA GLY A 546 -20.16 -26.24 34.85
C GLY A 546 -18.76 -26.76 34.47
N GLN A 547 -18.31 -26.54 33.24
CA GLN A 547 -17.09 -27.14 32.69
C GLN A 547 -15.96 -26.14 32.40
N GLU A 548 -16.20 -24.83 32.45
CA GLU A 548 -15.18 -23.81 32.20
C GLU A 548 -15.02 -22.93 33.43
N LEU A 549 -13.77 -22.72 33.86
CA LEU A 549 -13.46 -21.68 34.83
C LEU A 549 -12.98 -20.47 34.03
N ALA A 550 -13.73 -19.38 34.07
CA ALA A 550 -13.32 -18.12 33.47
C ALA A 550 -12.76 -17.20 34.56
N LEU A 551 -11.60 -16.59 34.31
CA LEU A 551 -11.09 -15.51 35.13
C LEU A 551 -12.09 -14.35 35.09
N PRO A 552 -12.59 -13.86 36.24
CA PRO A 552 -13.29 -12.59 36.26
C PRO A 552 -12.26 -11.50 35.97
N GLY A 553 -12.18 -11.06 34.71
CA GLY A 553 -11.53 -9.81 34.29
C GLY A 553 -10.17 -9.47 34.93
N ALA A 554 -9.29 -10.43 35.19
CA ALA A 554 -7.95 -10.14 35.71
C ALA A 554 -7.11 -9.54 34.58
N ALA A 555 -7.11 -8.21 34.45
CA ALA A 555 -6.26 -7.48 33.52
C ALA A 555 -4.81 -7.48 34.04
N LEU A 556 -3.90 -8.11 33.29
CA LEU A 556 -2.47 -7.96 33.58
C LEU A 556 -1.99 -6.65 32.95
N HIS A 557 -1.77 -5.64 33.78
CA HIS A 557 -1.12 -4.41 33.35
C HIS A 557 0.38 -4.66 33.15
N LEU A 558 0.79 -4.80 31.90
CA LEU A 558 2.20 -4.87 31.53
C LEU A 558 2.72 -3.46 31.33
N THR A 559 3.74 -3.08 32.09
CA THR A 559 4.44 -1.80 31.93
C THR A 559 5.86 -2.06 31.42
N GLY A 560 6.40 -1.13 30.64
CA GLY A 560 7.78 -1.25 30.14
C GLY A 560 7.99 -2.32 29.05
N LEU A 561 6.97 -2.63 28.26
CA LEU A 561 7.14 -3.47 27.07
C LEU A 561 8.01 -2.75 26.03
N GLU A 562 9.19 -3.29 25.79
CA GLU A 562 10.10 -2.82 24.75
C GLU A 562 9.68 -3.32 23.36
N PRO A 563 9.47 -2.41 22.39
CA PRO A 563 9.31 -2.71 20.97
C PRO A 563 10.29 -3.76 20.45
N GLY A 564 9.76 -4.78 19.77
CA GLY A 564 10.56 -5.81 19.10
C GLY A 564 11.16 -6.88 20.01
N ALA A 565 11.12 -6.70 21.33
CA ALA A 565 11.63 -7.67 22.30
C ALA A 565 10.77 -8.95 22.33
N GLN A 566 11.43 -10.08 22.64
CA GLN A 566 10.77 -11.37 22.84
C GLN A 566 10.39 -11.53 24.31
N TYR A 567 9.20 -12.06 24.54
CA TYR A 567 8.65 -12.33 25.85
C TYR A 567 8.28 -13.80 25.96
N LEU A 568 8.30 -14.32 27.18
CA LEU A 568 7.87 -15.65 27.54
C LEU A 568 6.74 -15.50 28.56
N VAL A 569 5.56 -15.95 28.19
CA VAL A 569 4.44 -16.06 29.12
C VAL A 569 4.44 -17.47 29.70
N ARG A 570 4.57 -17.57 31.01
CA ARG A 570 4.51 -18.82 31.75
C ARG A 570 3.29 -18.82 32.66
N ILE A 571 2.50 -19.89 32.60
CA ILE A 571 1.37 -20.14 33.49
C ILE A 571 1.59 -21.45 34.22
N TRP A 572 1.48 -21.46 35.54
CA TRP A 572 1.59 -22.68 36.34
C TRP A 572 0.64 -22.68 37.54
N LEU A 573 0.31 -23.88 38.02
CA LEU A 573 -0.54 -24.11 39.17
C LEU A 573 0.31 -24.49 40.38
N ASP A 574 0.13 -23.79 41.49
CA ASP A 574 0.71 -24.16 42.78
C ASP A 574 -0.37 -24.76 43.68
N ARG A 575 -0.27 -26.06 43.94
CA ARG A 575 -1.14 -26.78 44.86
C ARG A 575 -0.77 -26.42 46.30
N ARG A 576 -1.78 -26.23 47.14
CA ARG A 576 -1.61 -26.21 48.60
C ARG A 576 -2.29 -27.43 49.22
N VAL A 577 -1.72 -27.94 50.29
CA VAL A 577 -2.27 -29.08 51.04
C VAL A 577 -2.32 -28.68 52.51
N LEU A 578 -3.45 -28.91 53.15
CA LEU A 578 -3.61 -28.65 54.58
C LEU A 578 -2.91 -29.77 55.36
N ARG A 579 -1.90 -29.41 56.16
CA ARG A 579 -1.20 -30.31 57.10
C ARG A 579 -1.17 -29.63 58.45
N ASP A 580 -1.62 -30.33 59.49
CA ASP A 580 -1.67 -29.84 60.87
C ASP A 580 -2.37 -28.48 61.00
N GLY A 581 -3.46 -28.29 60.25
CA GLY A 581 -4.24 -27.05 60.23
C GLY A 581 -3.62 -25.89 59.46
N GLN A 582 -2.46 -26.07 58.80
CA GLN A 582 -1.80 -25.03 58.00
C GLN A 582 -1.64 -25.43 56.53
N TRP A 583 -1.87 -24.46 55.63
CA TRP A 583 -1.72 -24.66 54.19
C TRP A 583 -0.23 -24.66 53.78
N GLN A 584 0.31 -25.82 53.45
CA GLN A 584 1.68 -25.99 52.98
C GLN A 584 1.78 -26.20 51.46
N PRO A 585 2.92 -25.88 50.80
CA PRO A 585 3.12 -26.16 49.39
C PRO A 585 3.00 -27.67 49.09
N GLY A 586 2.11 -28.02 48.16
CA GLY A 586 1.81 -29.40 47.77
C GLY A 586 2.40 -29.83 46.42
N GLY A 587 3.07 -28.92 45.72
CA GLY A 587 3.67 -29.14 44.40
C GLY A 587 3.26 -28.08 43.39
N SER A 588 4.08 -27.91 42.36
CA SER A 588 3.85 -26.95 41.27
C SER A 588 3.80 -27.66 39.92
N ARG A 589 2.95 -27.18 39.01
CA ARG A 589 2.82 -27.73 37.66
C ARG A 589 2.65 -26.64 36.62
N THR A 590 3.63 -26.53 35.71
CA THR A 590 3.50 -25.63 34.56
C THR A 590 2.43 -26.13 33.60
N VAL A 591 1.51 -25.24 33.28
CA VAL A 591 0.35 -25.50 32.40
C VAL A 591 0.61 -24.94 31.02
N LEU A 592 1.21 -23.75 30.91
CA LEU A 592 1.51 -23.11 29.63
C LEU A 592 2.88 -22.42 29.68
N THR A 593 3.61 -22.56 28.58
CA THR A 593 4.77 -21.72 28.27
C THR A 593 4.62 -21.25 26.83
N LEU A 594 4.48 -19.95 26.62
CA LEU A 594 4.16 -19.36 25.34
C LEU A 594 5.15 -18.22 25.00
N PRO A 595 5.93 -18.33 23.92
CA PRO A 595 6.70 -17.19 23.42
C PRO A 595 5.78 -16.16 22.75
N LEU A 596 5.99 -14.89 23.05
CA LEU A 596 5.35 -13.72 22.45
C LEU A 596 6.41 -12.72 21.99
N ARG A 597 6.03 -11.77 21.14
CA ARG A 597 6.89 -10.66 20.76
C ARG A 597 6.10 -9.35 20.80
N ALA A 598 6.67 -8.32 21.44
CA ALA A 598 6.05 -7.01 21.44
C ALA A 598 6.22 -6.35 20.08
N ALA A 599 5.13 -5.81 19.54
CA ALA A 599 5.16 -4.96 18.36
C ALA A 599 5.73 -3.58 18.70
N ASN A 600 5.98 -2.79 17.65
CA ASN A 600 6.60 -1.47 17.79
C ASN A 600 5.69 -0.42 18.47
N ASP A 601 4.44 -0.75 18.74
CA ASP A 601 3.47 0.02 19.50
C ASP A 601 3.36 -0.41 20.98
N GLY A 602 4.22 -1.34 21.43
CA GLY A 602 4.19 -1.84 22.82
C GLY A 602 3.15 -2.93 23.08
N VAL A 603 2.46 -3.44 22.06
CA VAL A 603 1.45 -4.51 22.19
C VAL A 603 2.08 -5.89 22.00
N LEU A 604 1.77 -6.88 22.86
CA LEU A 604 2.24 -8.25 22.69
C LEU A 604 1.44 -9.02 21.64
N TRP A 605 2.14 -9.63 20.68
CA TRP A 605 1.55 -10.50 19.66
C TRP A 605 2.13 -11.91 19.73
N ARG A 606 1.30 -12.90 19.38
CA ARG A 606 1.73 -14.26 19.07
C ARG A 606 1.79 -14.39 17.55
N TYR A 607 2.96 -14.72 17.02
CA TYR A 607 3.13 -15.11 15.62
C TYR A 607 2.65 -16.55 15.41
#